data_AF-A0A132P1U5-F1
#
_entry.id   AF-A0A132P1U5-F1
#
_cell.length_a   1.000
_cell.length_b   1.000
_cell.length_c   1.000
_cell.angle_alpha   90.00
_cell.angle_beta   90.00
_cell.angle_gamma   90.00
#
_symmetry.space_group_name_H-M   'P 1'
#
loop_
_entity.id
_entity.type
_entity.pdbx_description
1 polymer ?
#
loop_
_entity_poly.entity_id
_entity_poly.type
_entity_poly.pdbx_seq_one_letter_code
_entity_poly.pdbx_strand_id
1 'polypeptide(L)'
;MKNLQLKFIVDPSIVRWFRIINQFERNQLATKGELAKSNHVSERTIQTDVNKMKDYFSESVQFVSTKSGYSFQKERPVLFLKQKEQLLENEILFELLGNVFYGELEDMTELIDRFHLSEATFRRYLKQIQPVLEEYGLELSLYPLDLKGEEANIRKFFKDFYYEGEMTPHTLVPPRDLHELVQATFYDKFEYFSIGTGTSPAEFYYSLYIAIERVRQGKTIAIPQGLIERVIASENFRLMYSLKEAIQTNYQVALSEEEFCWLYLGFCCKVLNKE
;
A
#
# COMPACT_ATOMS: atom_id res chain seq x y z
N MET A 1 4.73 7.48 -7.79
CA MET A 1 3.58 6.69 -7.32
C MET A 1 3.36 5.44 -8.17
N LYS A 2 3.03 4.30 -7.55
CA LYS A 2 2.77 3.03 -8.23
C LYS A 2 1.40 3.02 -8.94
N ASN A 3 1.27 2.17 -9.96
CA ASN A 3 0.05 2.07 -10.79
C ASN A 3 -1.21 1.72 -9.98
N LEU A 4 -1.09 0.85 -8.97
CA LEU A 4 -2.21 0.49 -8.11
C LEU A 4 -2.76 1.72 -7.38
N GLN A 5 -1.91 2.43 -6.65
CA GLN A 5 -2.27 3.64 -5.90
C GLN A 5 -2.82 4.75 -6.82
N LEU A 6 -2.28 4.92 -8.04
CA LEU A 6 -2.81 5.89 -9.01
C LEU A 6 -4.29 5.66 -9.36
N LYS A 7 -4.78 4.40 -9.32
CA LYS A 7 -6.18 4.08 -9.60
C LYS A 7 -7.13 4.55 -8.47
N PHE A 8 -6.60 4.85 -7.28
CA PHE A 8 -7.34 5.27 -6.09
C PHE A 8 -7.29 6.79 -5.85
N ILE A 9 -6.65 7.57 -6.73
CA ILE A 9 -6.71 9.03 -6.66
C ILE A 9 -7.97 9.51 -7.38
N VAL A 10 -8.74 10.39 -6.76
CA VAL A 10 -10.02 10.87 -7.32
C VAL A 10 -9.86 12.08 -8.24
N ASP A 11 -8.85 12.93 -8.01
CA ASP A 11 -8.59 14.10 -8.87
C ASP A 11 -7.76 13.70 -10.11
N PRO A 12 -8.33 13.79 -11.33
CA PRO A 12 -7.61 13.44 -12.56
C PRO A 12 -6.37 14.31 -12.80
N SER A 13 -6.32 15.53 -12.27
CA SER A 13 -5.15 16.42 -12.37
C SER A 13 -4.02 15.94 -11.49
N ILE A 14 -4.31 15.51 -10.27
CA ILE A 14 -3.31 14.92 -9.37
C ILE A 14 -2.78 13.60 -9.96
N VAL A 15 -3.64 12.75 -10.53
CA VAL A 15 -3.21 11.55 -11.28
C VAL A 15 -2.20 11.91 -12.38
N ARG A 16 -2.49 12.96 -13.19
CA ARG A 16 -1.56 13.41 -14.23
C ARG A 16 -0.27 13.95 -13.65
N TRP A 17 -0.31 14.70 -12.55
CA TRP A 17 0.90 15.22 -11.90
C TRP A 17 1.81 14.09 -11.43
N PHE A 18 1.26 13.06 -10.79
CA PHE A 18 2.05 11.88 -10.41
C PHE A 18 2.62 11.13 -11.62
N ARG A 19 1.88 11.02 -12.73
CA ARG A 19 2.41 10.44 -13.97
C ARG A 19 3.55 11.26 -14.56
N ILE A 20 3.42 12.58 -14.58
CA ILE A 20 4.46 13.52 -15.03
C ILE A 20 5.70 13.39 -14.12
N ILE A 21 5.52 13.38 -12.80
CA ILE A 21 6.60 13.19 -11.82
C ILE A 21 7.29 11.84 -12.04
N ASN A 22 6.54 10.74 -12.15
CA ASN A 22 7.08 9.41 -12.41
C ASN A 22 7.94 9.36 -13.67
N GLN A 23 7.54 10.09 -14.72
CA GLN A 23 8.31 10.20 -15.95
C GLN A 23 9.63 10.95 -15.70
N PHE A 24 9.57 12.08 -15.01
CA PHE A 24 10.77 12.86 -14.65
C PHE A 24 11.73 12.13 -13.71
N GLU A 25 11.22 11.30 -12.80
CA GLU A 25 12.03 10.48 -11.90
C GLU A 25 12.79 9.37 -12.64
N ARG A 26 12.31 8.94 -13.82
CA ARG A 26 13.01 7.98 -14.69
C ARG A 26 13.96 8.66 -15.67
N ASN A 27 13.53 9.80 -16.22
CA ASN A 27 14.32 10.61 -17.13
C ASN A 27 14.05 12.09 -16.82
N GLN A 28 15.09 12.82 -16.38
CA GLN A 28 14.97 14.22 -15.97
C GLN A 28 14.55 15.16 -17.11
N LEU A 29 14.51 14.70 -18.36
CA LEU A 29 14.07 15.45 -19.53
C LEU A 29 12.84 14.81 -20.17
N ALA A 30 11.84 15.65 -20.50
CA ALA A 30 10.66 15.23 -21.26
C ALA A 30 10.08 16.38 -22.08
N THR A 31 9.70 16.10 -23.32
CA THR A 31 9.01 17.06 -24.20
C THR A 31 7.53 17.18 -23.85
N LYS A 32 6.92 18.30 -24.24
CA LYS A 32 5.45 18.49 -24.14
C LYS A 32 4.67 17.38 -24.84
N GLY A 33 5.10 17.00 -26.04
CA GLY A 33 4.47 15.95 -26.83
C GLY A 33 4.55 14.58 -26.15
N GLU A 34 5.68 14.22 -25.55
CA GLU A 34 5.83 12.97 -24.80
C GLU A 34 4.92 12.93 -23.58
N LEU A 35 4.89 14.01 -22.78
CA LEU A 35 4.03 14.13 -21.61
C LEU A 35 2.54 14.09 -22.00
N ALA A 36 2.17 14.74 -23.11
CA ALA A 36 0.81 14.77 -23.63
C ALA A 36 0.36 13.37 -24.09
N LYS A 37 1.23 12.68 -24.84
CA LYS A 37 0.99 11.32 -25.32
C LYS A 37 0.85 10.32 -24.17
N SER A 38 1.73 10.37 -23.16
CA SER A 38 1.71 9.43 -22.02
C SER A 38 0.51 9.65 -21.08
N ASN A 39 -0.07 10.85 -21.07
CA ASN A 39 -1.24 11.19 -20.27
C ASN A 39 -2.56 11.21 -21.05
N HIS A 40 -2.53 11.00 -22.37
CA HIS A 40 -3.70 11.07 -23.26
C HIS A 40 -4.45 12.41 -23.18
N VAL A 41 -3.71 13.53 -23.14
CA VAL A 41 -4.26 14.89 -23.09
C VAL A 41 -3.57 15.80 -24.11
N SER A 42 -4.09 17.01 -24.30
CA SER A 42 -3.46 18.00 -25.19
C SER A 42 -2.15 18.55 -24.60
N GLU A 43 -1.23 19.00 -25.45
CA GLU A 43 -0.03 19.73 -24.99
C GLU A 43 -0.39 21.02 -24.22
N ARG A 44 -1.53 21.65 -24.53
CA ARG A 44 -2.04 22.80 -23.78
C ARG A 44 -2.37 22.42 -22.34
N THR A 45 -3.01 21.26 -22.13
CA THR A 45 -3.31 20.74 -20.80
C THR A 45 -2.02 20.46 -20.03
N ILE A 46 -1.03 19.80 -20.65
CA ILE A 46 0.28 19.58 -20.04
C ILE A 46 0.96 20.90 -19.67
N GLN A 47 0.91 21.90 -20.54
CA GLN A 47 1.48 23.21 -20.26
C GLN A 47 0.83 23.86 -19.03
N THR A 48 -0.50 23.73 -18.87
CA THR A 48 -1.21 24.18 -17.68
C THR A 48 -0.80 23.41 -16.44
N ASP A 49 -0.73 22.07 -16.51
CA ASP A 49 -0.33 21.23 -15.39
C ASP A 49 1.11 21.54 -14.95
N VAL A 50 2.07 21.63 -15.89
CA VAL A 50 3.48 21.97 -15.61
C VAL A 50 3.60 23.35 -14.97
N ASN A 51 2.81 24.34 -15.38
CA ASN A 51 2.83 25.66 -14.76
C ASN A 51 2.34 25.61 -13.30
N LYS A 52 1.24 24.88 -13.04
CA LYS A 52 0.77 24.70 -11.65
C LYS A 52 1.76 23.92 -10.80
N MET A 53 2.40 22.89 -11.37
CA MET A 53 3.45 22.12 -10.68
C MET A 53 4.67 22.99 -10.38
N LYS A 54 5.07 23.87 -11.30
CA LYS A 54 6.13 24.86 -11.07
C LYS A 54 5.85 25.73 -9.86
N ASP A 55 4.63 26.24 -9.77
CA ASP A 55 4.22 27.10 -8.66
C ASP A 55 4.18 26.30 -7.34
N TYR A 56 3.56 25.12 -7.35
CA TYR A 56 3.42 24.26 -6.18
C TYR A 56 4.77 23.75 -5.63
N PHE A 57 5.68 23.30 -6.50
CA PHE A 57 6.98 22.75 -6.14
C PHE A 57 8.11 23.80 -6.19
N SER A 58 7.80 25.09 -6.27
CA SER A 58 8.78 26.17 -6.49
C SER A 58 9.94 26.19 -5.50
N GLU A 59 9.72 25.74 -4.26
CA GLU A 59 10.74 25.69 -3.21
C GLU A 59 11.60 24.41 -3.22
N SER A 60 11.19 23.37 -3.95
CA SER A 60 11.82 22.04 -3.90
C SER A 60 12.31 21.51 -5.25
N VAL A 61 11.76 22.02 -6.35
CA VAL A 61 12.06 21.58 -7.71
C VAL A 61 12.31 22.78 -8.61
N GLN A 62 13.37 22.69 -9.40
CA GLN A 62 13.59 23.58 -10.54
C GLN A 62 13.07 22.92 -11.82
N PHE A 63 12.04 23.53 -12.43
CA PHE A 63 11.56 23.18 -13.76
C PHE A 63 12.10 24.16 -14.81
N VAL A 64 13.01 23.72 -15.67
CA VAL A 64 13.58 24.58 -16.72
C VAL A 64 12.99 24.22 -18.08
N SER A 65 12.51 25.23 -18.80
CA SER A 65 12.15 25.06 -20.21
C SER A 65 13.43 25.09 -21.04
N THR A 66 13.72 24.03 -21.77
CA THR A 66 14.89 23.87 -22.63
C THR A 66 14.48 23.69 -24.09
N LYS A 67 15.45 23.72 -25.01
CA LYS A 67 15.22 23.39 -26.43
C LYS A 67 14.72 21.95 -26.63
N SER A 68 15.00 21.06 -25.68
CA SER A 68 14.67 19.63 -25.72
C SER A 68 13.45 19.26 -24.88
N GLY A 69 12.65 20.24 -24.44
CA GLY A 69 11.50 20.02 -23.56
C GLY A 69 11.71 20.62 -22.17
N TYR A 70 11.06 20.05 -21.16
CA TYR A 70 11.26 20.45 -19.76
C TYR A 70 12.33 19.61 -19.10
N SER A 71 13.15 20.24 -18.25
CA SER A 71 13.96 19.55 -17.27
C SER A 71 13.33 19.63 -15.89
N PHE A 72 13.54 18.60 -15.08
CA PHE A 72 13.06 18.48 -13.71
C PHE A 72 14.25 18.15 -12.79
N GLN A 73 14.60 19.08 -11.91
CA GLN A 73 15.71 18.93 -10.97
C GLN A 73 15.23 19.13 -9.54
N LYS A 74 15.49 18.15 -8.66
CA LYS A 74 15.11 18.19 -7.25
C LYS A 74 16.19 18.94 -6.46
N GLU A 75 15.97 20.23 -6.19
CA GLU A 75 16.89 21.07 -5.41
C GLU A 75 16.84 20.74 -3.92
N ARG A 76 15.64 20.42 -3.40
CA ARG A 76 15.43 20.02 -2.00
C ARG A 76 14.69 18.68 -1.95
N PRO A 77 15.38 17.53 -2.09
CA PRO A 77 14.73 16.23 -2.20
C PRO A 77 13.78 15.89 -1.04
N VAL A 78 14.14 16.23 0.21
CA VAL A 78 13.29 15.97 1.38
C VAL A 78 12.01 16.81 1.34
N LEU A 79 12.12 18.10 1.01
CA LEU A 79 10.96 18.97 0.86
C LEU A 79 10.08 18.53 -0.31
N PHE A 80 10.68 18.12 -1.42
CA PHE A 80 9.96 17.59 -2.57
C PHE A 80 9.15 16.35 -2.19
N LEU A 81 9.72 15.42 -1.42
CA LEU A 81 8.99 14.23 -0.95
C LEU A 81 7.79 14.63 -0.08
N LYS A 82 7.99 15.55 0.87
CA LYS A 82 6.89 16.07 1.71
C LYS A 82 5.79 16.73 0.87
N GLN A 83 6.14 17.60 -0.07
CA GLN A 83 5.17 18.23 -0.97
C GLN A 83 4.46 17.21 -1.88
N LYS A 84 5.19 16.17 -2.33
CA LYS A 84 4.60 15.08 -3.11
C LYS A 84 3.57 14.31 -2.28
N GLU A 85 3.86 14.03 -1.01
CA GLU A 85 2.94 13.40 -0.07
C GLU A 85 1.71 14.29 0.21
N GLN A 86 1.91 15.59 0.37
CA GLN A 86 0.84 16.59 0.60
C GLN A 86 -0.23 16.61 -0.50
N LEU A 87 0.11 16.24 -1.74
CA LEU A 87 -0.87 16.09 -2.82
C LEU A 87 -1.97 15.06 -2.51
N LEU A 88 -1.73 14.15 -1.55
CA LEU A 88 -2.63 13.04 -1.22
C LEU A 88 -3.30 13.19 0.14
N GLU A 89 -3.04 14.28 0.90
CA GLU A 89 -3.58 14.46 2.25
C GLU A 89 -5.11 14.33 2.27
N ASN A 90 -5.81 14.84 1.25
CA ASN A 90 -7.27 14.85 1.17
C ASN A 90 -7.84 13.80 0.19
N GLU A 91 -7.16 12.66 -0.01
CA GLU A 91 -7.63 11.58 -0.88
C GLU A 91 -8.56 10.61 -0.14
N ILE A 92 -9.87 10.83 -0.29
CA ILE A 92 -10.94 10.07 0.38
C ILE A 92 -10.84 8.55 0.22
N LEU A 93 -10.40 8.05 -0.94
CA LEU A 93 -10.31 6.61 -1.17
C LEU A 93 -9.11 5.98 -0.44
N PHE A 94 -8.06 6.74 -0.17
CA PHE A 94 -6.94 6.27 0.66
C PHE A 94 -7.36 6.20 2.13
N GLU A 95 -8.08 7.21 2.61
CA GLU A 95 -8.64 7.23 3.97
C GLU A 95 -9.63 6.09 4.18
N LEU A 96 -10.57 5.88 3.23
CA LEU A 96 -11.51 4.75 3.25
C LEU A 96 -10.78 3.41 3.41
N LEU A 97 -9.71 3.17 2.64
CA LEU A 97 -8.95 1.93 2.75
C LEU A 97 -8.27 1.77 4.11
N GLY A 98 -7.80 2.87 4.70
CA GLY A 98 -7.23 2.89 6.06
C GLY A 98 -8.28 2.52 7.11
N ASN A 99 -9.46 3.14 7.02
CA ASN A 99 -10.57 2.87 7.94
C ASN A 99 -11.03 1.41 7.84
N VAL A 100 -11.14 0.87 6.62
CA VAL A 100 -11.43 -0.55 6.37
C VAL A 100 -10.33 -1.47 6.92
N PHE A 101 -9.07 -1.06 6.81
CA PHE A 101 -7.96 -1.83 7.34
C PHE A 101 -8.00 -1.94 8.87
N TYR A 102 -8.33 -0.85 9.58
CA TYR A 102 -8.42 -0.84 11.05
C TYR A 102 -9.76 -1.35 11.60
N GLY A 103 -10.73 -1.63 10.73
CA GLY A 103 -12.09 -2.00 11.16
C GLY A 103 -12.86 -0.81 11.73
N GLU A 104 -12.43 0.41 11.46
CA GLU A 104 -13.12 1.66 11.72
C GLU A 104 -14.21 1.84 10.64
N LEU A 105 -15.17 0.92 10.61
CA LEU A 105 -16.15 0.83 9.55
C LEU A 105 -17.17 1.97 9.67
N GLU A 106 -16.87 3.09 9.01
CA GLU A 106 -17.71 4.28 8.97
C GLU A 106 -18.96 4.06 8.11
N ASP A 107 -20.04 4.78 8.46
CA ASP A 107 -21.15 4.94 7.52
C ASP A 107 -20.69 5.86 6.38
N MET A 108 -21.19 5.57 5.18
CA MET A 108 -21.01 6.39 3.98
C MET A 108 -21.30 7.87 4.25
N THR A 109 -22.30 8.15 5.09
CA THR A 109 -22.71 9.51 5.48
C THR A 109 -21.59 10.29 6.16
N GLU A 110 -20.81 9.66 7.04
CA GLU A 110 -19.75 10.32 7.81
C GLU A 110 -18.58 10.74 6.91
N LEU A 111 -18.18 9.88 5.96
CA LEU A 111 -17.16 10.19 4.96
C LEU A 111 -17.60 11.30 4.01
N ILE A 112 -18.86 11.26 3.56
CA ILE A 112 -19.41 12.29 2.67
C ILE A 112 -19.38 13.66 3.35
N ASP A 113 -19.79 13.74 4.62
CA ASP A 113 -19.82 14.98 5.39
C ASP A 113 -18.40 15.53 5.63
N ARG A 114 -17.46 14.66 6.03
CA ARG A 114 -16.04 15.01 6.28
C ARG A 114 -15.35 15.60 5.04
N PHE A 115 -15.62 15.02 3.87
CA PHE A 115 -15.03 15.46 2.60
C PHE A 115 -15.89 16.46 1.83
N HIS A 116 -17.01 16.91 2.40
CA HIS A 116 -17.95 17.86 1.79
C HIS A 116 -18.42 17.43 0.38
N LEU A 117 -18.71 16.14 0.21
CA LEU A 117 -19.13 15.56 -1.07
C LEU A 117 -20.65 15.44 -1.17
N SER A 118 -21.13 15.17 -2.38
CA SER A 118 -22.48 14.61 -2.54
C SER A 118 -22.39 13.08 -2.57
N GLU A 119 -23.47 12.41 -2.16
CA GLU A 119 -23.57 10.95 -2.26
C GLU A 119 -23.33 10.44 -3.70
N ALA A 120 -23.86 11.15 -4.70
CA ALA A 120 -23.64 10.81 -6.10
C ALA A 120 -22.16 10.88 -6.51
N THR A 121 -21.43 11.89 -6.02
CA THR A 121 -19.99 12.02 -6.24
C THR A 121 -19.23 10.87 -5.56
N PHE A 122 -19.55 10.56 -4.31
CA PHE A 122 -18.89 9.49 -3.57
C PHE A 122 -19.14 8.12 -4.21
N ARG A 123 -20.38 7.80 -4.58
CA ARG A 123 -20.72 6.56 -5.31
C ARG A 123 -19.96 6.44 -6.63
N ARG A 124 -19.71 7.55 -7.34
CA ARG A 124 -18.86 7.56 -8.54
C ARG A 124 -17.41 7.18 -8.21
N TYR A 125 -16.86 7.66 -7.09
CA TYR A 125 -15.50 7.30 -6.66
C TYR A 125 -15.40 5.81 -6.29
N LEU A 126 -16.39 5.25 -5.60
CA LEU A 126 -16.43 3.82 -5.32
C LEU A 126 -16.48 2.98 -6.61
N LYS A 127 -17.30 3.42 -7.58
CA LYS A 127 -17.39 2.76 -8.90
C LYS A 127 -16.07 2.81 -9.68
N GLN A 128 -15.24 3.83 -9.49
CA GLN A 128 -13.93 3.93 -10.15
C GLN A 128 -12.98 2.80 -9.70
N ILE A 129 -12.99 2.43 -8.42
CA ILE A 129 -12.07 1.44 -7.88
C ILE A 129 -12.57 0.00 -7.95
N GLN A 130 -13.87 -0.19 -8.18
CA GLN A 130 -14.49 -1.51 -8.28
C GLN A 130 -13.77 -2.45 -9.27
N PRO A 131 -13.43 -2.06 -10.52
CA PRO A 131 -12.69 -2.95 -11.43
C PRO A 131 -11.33 -3.38 -10.89
N VAL A 132 -10.69 -2.54 -10.07
CA VAL A 132 -9.40 -2.84 -9.44
C VAL A 132 -9.55 -3.89 -8.35
N LEU A 133 -10.62 -3.80 -7.56
CA LEU A 133 -10.92 -4.77 -6.51
C LEU A 133 -11.32 -6.12 -7.12
N GLU A 134 -12.08 -6.11 -8.21
CA GLU A 134 -12.45 -7.30 -8.97
C GLU A 134 -11.23 -8.06 -9.52
N GLU A 135 -10.14 -7.37 -9.90
CA GLU A 135 -8.85 -8.02 -10.27
C GLU A 135 -8.27 -8.89 -9.13
N TYR A 136 -8.60 -8.58 -7.87
CA TYR A 136 -8.23 -9.37 -6.69
C TYR A 136 -9.33 -10.35 -6.26
N GLY A 137 -10.47 -10.40 -6.95
CA GLY A 137 -11.65 -11.14 -6.50
C GLY A 137 -12.28 -10.53 -5.24
N LEU A 138 -12.23 -9.20 -5.12
CA LEU A 138 -12.79 -8.44 -4.00
C LEU A 138 -13.95 -7.55 -4.46
N GLU A 139 -14.86 -7.26 -3.54
CA GLU A 139 -15.99 -6.38 -3.71
C GLU A 139 -16.11 -5.37 -2.56
N LEU A 140 -16.74 -4.23 -2.81
CA LEU A 140 -17.08 -3.26 -1.76
C LEU A 140 -18.48 -3.54 -1.20
N SER A 141 -18.55 -3.78 0.10
CA SER A 141 -19.78 -3.61 0.87
C SER A 141 -20.03 -2.11 1.09
N LEU A 142 -21.30 -1.69 1.08
CA LEU A 142 -21.66 -0.28 1.32
C LEU A 142 -22.27 -0.03 2.71
N TYR A 143 -22.71 -1.10 3.40
CA TYR A 143 -23.37 -1.02 4.70
C TYR A 143 -22.89 -2.18 5.60
N PRO A 144 -21.85 -1.97 6.42
CA PRO A 144 -20.94 -0.83 6.39
C PRO A 144 -19.96 -0.89 5.18
N LEU A 145 -19.19 0.18 4.97
CA LEU A 145 -18.11 0.21 3.99
C LEU A 145 -16.99 -0.76 4.39
N ASP A 146 -16.81 -1.84 3.64
CA ASP A 146 -15.81 -2.89 3.91
C ASP A 146 -15.44 -3.62 2.61
N LEU A 147 -14.31 -4.33 2.62
CA LEU A 147 -13.91 -5.24 1.55
C LEU A 147 -14.44 -6.65 1.82
N LYS A 148 -15.10 -7.23 0.82
CA LYS A 148 -15.60 -8.61 0.81
C LYS A 148 -14.84 -9.46 -0.19
N GLY A 149 -14.60 -10.72 0.16
CA GLY A 149 -13.88 -11.68 -0.65
C GLY A 149 -13.07 -12.63 0.24
N GLU A 150 -12.25 -13.47 -0.38
CA GLU A 150 -11.33 -14.35 0.34
C GLU A 150 -10.31 -13.52 1.15
N GLU A 151 -10.13 -13.85 2.42
CA GLU A 151 -9.23 -13.08 3.31
C GLU A 151 -7.79 -13.04 2.78
N ALA A 152 -7.32 -14.10 2.12
CA ALA A 152 -6.02 -14.13 1.46
C ALA A 152 -5.87 -13.02 0.39
N ASN A 153 -6.94 -12.74 -0.35
CA ASN A 153 -6.97 -11.73 -1.39
C ASN A 153 -7.01 -10.32 -0.79
N ILE A 154 -7.75 -10.13 0.30
CA ILE A 154 -7.79 -8.85 1.03
C ILE A 154 -6.40 -8.51 1.58
N ARG A 155 -5.74 -9.48 2.23
CA ARG A 155 -4.38 -9.28 2.75
C ARG A 155 -3.37 -9.01 1.65
N LYS A 156 -3.49 -9.70 0.51
CA LYS A 156 -2.67 -9.44 -0.67
C LYS A 156 -2.90 -8.01 -1.20
N PHE A 157 -4.15 -7.58 -1.32
CA PHE A 157 -4.48 -6.22 -1.75
C PHE A 157 -3.85 -5.18 -0.83
N PHE A 158 -4.00 -5.31 0.49
CA PHE A 158 -3.39 -4.37 1.44
C PHE A 158 -1.87 -4.36 1.36
N LYS A 159 -1.23 -5.52 1.22
CA LYS A 159 0.22 -5.62 1.02
C LYS A 159 0.66 -4.91 -0.27
N ASP A 160 -0.01 -5.16 -1.38
CA ASP A 160 0.34 -4.54 -2.66
C ASP A 160 0.09 -3.01 -2.63
N PHE A 161 -0.91 -2.56 -1.87
CA PHE A 161 -1.27 -1.15 -1.75
C PHE A 161 -0.34 -0.36 -0.82
N TYR A 162 -0.03 -0.91 0.36
CA TYR A 162 0.73 -0.20 1.41
C TYR A 162 2.21 -0.56 1.47
N TYR A 163 2.59 -1.83 1.25
CA TYR A 163 3.99 -2.25 1.30
C TYR A 163 4.69 -2.11 -0.05
N GLU A 164 4.10 -2.61 -1.13
CA GLU A 164 4.67 -2.49 -2.49
C GLU A 164 4.42 -1.10 -3.12
N GLY A 165 3.52 -0.34 -2.51
CA GLY A 165 3.18 1.05 -2.84
C GLY A 165 4.31 2.03 -2.55
N GLU A 166 4.10 3.30 -2.92
CA GLU A 166 4.90 4.39 -2.37
C GLU A 166 4.32 4.86 -1.04
N MET A 167 5.18 5.37 -0.16
CA MET A 167 4.74 6.05 1.05
C MET A 167 3.91 7.28 0.71
N THR A 168 2.85 7.47 1.48
CA THR A 168 1.83 8.52 1.42
C THR A 168 1.43 8.90 2.84
N PRO A 169 0.74 10.04 3.05
CA PRO A 169 0.19 10.39 4.36
C PRO A 169 -0.74 9.31 4.96
N HIS A 170 -1.34 8.48 4.11
CA HIS A 170 -2.28 7.41 4.48
C HIS A 170 -1.61 6.04 4.59
N THR A 171 -0.28 5.96 4.54
CA THR A 171 0.41 4.67 4.57
C THR A 171 0.36 4.07 5.96
N LEU A 172 -0.09 2.83 6.03
CA LEU A 172 -0.16 2.07 7.26
C LEU A 172 1.21 1.50 7.57
N VAL A 173 1.87 2.01 8.61
CA VAL A 173 3.22 1.59 8.97
C VAL A 173 3.16 0.62 10.13
N PRO A 174 3.77 -0.58 10.03
CA PRO A 174 3.90 -1.48 11.15
C PRO A 174 4.47 -0.77 12.38
N PRO A 175 3.86 -0.93 13.56
CA PRO A 175 4.37 -0.36 14.80
C PRO A 175 5.84 -0.71 15.06
N ARG A 176 6.60 0.25 15.59
CA ARG A 176 8.03 0.07 15.86
C ARG A 176 8.29 -1.03 16.88
N ASP A 177 7.44 -1.14 17.89
CA ASP A 177 7.49 -2.19 18.89
C ASP A 177 7.30 -3.60 18.29
N LEU A 178 6.61 -3.75 17.16
CA LEU A 178 6.49 -5.04 16.46
C LEU A 178 7.86 -5.54 15.98
N HIS A 179 8.66 -4.62 15.45
CA HIS A 179 10.01 -4.92 15.01
C HIS A 179 10.89 -5.37 16.19
N GLU A 180 10.85 -4.62 17.28
CA GLU A 180 11.59 -4.90 18.51
C GLU A 180 11.14 -6.24 19.14
N LEU A 181 9.84 -6.53 19.14
CA LEU A 181 9.26 -7.78 19.63
C LEU A 181 9.76 -9.00 18.83
N VAL A 182 9.74 -8.90 17.50
CA VAL A 182 10.21 -9.98 16.62
C VAL A 182 11.72 -10.19 16.82
N GLN A 183 12.50 -9.12 16.90
CA GLN A 183 13.94 -9.22 17.17
C GLN A 183 14.22 -9.87 18.52
N ALA A 184 13.55 -9.45 19.59
CA ALA A 184 13.72 -10.01 20.92
C ALA A 184 13.36 -11.50 20.97
N THR A 185 12.30 -11.92 20.27
CA THR A 185 11.88 -13.32 20.20
C THR A 185 12.91 -14.22 19.51
N PHE A 186 13.67 -13.65 18.57
CA PHE A 186 14.66 -14.38 17.79
C PHE A 186 16.12 -14.09 18.18
N TYR A 187 16.38 -13.18 19.12
CA TYR A 187 17.71 -12.70 19.48
C TYR A 187 18.70 -13.84 19.77
N ASP A 188 18.29 -14.81 20.60
CA ASP A 188 19.12 -15.97 20.96
C ASP A 188 19.08 -17.11 19.93
N LYS A 189 18.30 -16.94 18.85
CA LYS A 189 18.04 -17.96 17.82
C LYS A 189 18.60 -17.52 16.45
N PHE A 190 19.32 -16.39 16.38
CA PHE A 190 19.86 -15.80 15.14
C PHE A 190 20.87 -16.68 14.41
N GLU A 191 21.59 -17.60 15.09
CA GLU A 191 22.47 -18.58 14.42
C GLU A 191 21.70 -19.51 13.46
N TYR A 192 20.37 -19.67 13.64
CA TYR A 192 19.50 -20.48 12.78
C TYR A 192 18.77 -19.67 11.71
N PHE A 193 18.75 -18.34 11.80
CA PHE A 193 18.08 -17.46 10.84
C PHE A 193 18.97 -17.19 9.62
N SER A 194 19.67 -18.20 9.12
CA SER A 194 20.32 -18.19 7.80
C SER A 194 19.33 -18.58 6.71
N ILE A 195 18.11 -18.02 6.75
CA ILE A 195 17.11 -18.30 5.73
C ILE A 195 17.25 -17.27 4.62
N GLY A 196 17.91 -17.67 3.53
CA GLY A 196 17.83 -17.00 2.23
C GLY A 196 16.42 -17.14 1.63
N THR A 197 15.41 -16.51 2.25
CA THR A 197 14.00 -16.62 1.88
C THR A 197 13.62 -15.85 0.62
N GLY A 198 14.50 -14.99 0.13
CA GLY A 198 14.17 -14.05 -0.96
C GLY A 198 13.15 -12.98 -0.57
N THR A 199 12.80 -12.86 0.72
CA THR A 199 11.82 -11.92 1.28
C THR A 199 12.52 -10.94 2.23
N SER A 200 12.23 -9.63 2.12
CA SER A 200 12.85 -8.63 3.01
C SER A 200 12.27 -8.75 4.43
N PRO A 201 13.03 -8.43 5.50
CA PRO A 201 12.47 -8.34 6.84
C PRO A 201 11.27 -7.39 6.93
N ALA A 202 11.30 -6.28 6.18
CA ALA A 202 10.19 -5.32 6.11
C ALA A 202 8.90 -5.95 5.58
N GLU A 203 8.98 -6.83 4.58
CA GLU A 203 7.83 -7.54 4.02
C GLU A 203 7.18 -8.47 5.05
N PHE A 204 8.00 -9.14 5.87
CA PHE A 204 7.52 -9.98 6.95
C PHE A 204 6.79 -9.14 8.02
N TYR A 205 7.37 -8.03 8.47
CA TYR A 205 6.73 -7.15 9.45
C TYR A 205 5.39 -6.62 8.96
N TYR A 206 5.32 -6.21 7.69
CA TYR A 206 4.05 -5.80 7.09
C TYR A 206 3.02 -6.93 7.05
N SER A 207 3.43 -8.13 6.64
CA SER A 207 2.51 -9.27 6.56
C SER A 207 2.01 -9.69 7.94
N LEU A 208 2.88 -9.68 8.95
CA LEU A 208 2.53 -9.94 10.35
C LEU A 208 1.58 -8.87 10.90
N TYR A 209 1.86 -7.60 10.61
CA TYR A 209 1.00 -6.50 11.03
C TYR A 209 -0.40 -6.61 10.42
N ILE A 210 -0.49 -6.89 9.12
CA ILE A 210 -1.76 -7.17 8.44
C ILE A 210 -2.48 -8.33 9.16
N ALA A 211 -1.81 -9.46 9.44
CA ALA A 211 -2.45 -10.58 10.13
C ALA A 211 -2.99 -10.20 11.52
N ILE A 212 -2.23 -9.44 12.32
CA ILE A 212 -2.66 -8.96 13.63
C ILE A 212 -3.95 -8.14 13.52
N GLU A 213 -3.97 -7.13 12.64
CA GLU A 213 -5.11 -6.22 12.51
C GLU A 213 -6.36 -6.94 12.00
N ARG A 214 -6.19 -7.87 11.07
CA ARG A 214 -7.31 -8.65 10.52
C ARG A 214 -7.89 -9.62 11.55
N VAL A 215 -7.05 -10.33 12.30
CA VAL A 215 -7.52 -11.24 13.37
C VAL A 215 -8.14 -10.46 14.52
N ARG A 216 -7.65 -9.26 14.85
CA ARG A 216 -8.28 -8.36 15.84
C ARG A 216 -9.74 -8.05 15.49
N GLN A 217 -10.06 -7.96 14.21
CA GLN A 217 -11.41 -7.75 13.69
C GLN A 217 -12.23 -9.05 13.56
N GLY A 218 -11.69 -10.20 14.01
CA GLY A 218 -12.31 -11.51 13.82
C GLY A 218 -12.22 -12.06 12.40
N LYS A 219 -11.41 -11.44 11.52
CA LYS A 219 -11.24 -11.83 10.11
C LYS A 219 -10.01 -12.75 9.98
N THR A 220 -10.28 -14.05 9.88
CA THR A 220 -9.26 -15.10 9.92
C THR A 220 -8.98 -15.69 8.55
N ILE A 221 -7.75 -16.14 8.36
CA ILE A 221 -7.34 -16.87 7.15
C ILE A 221 -7.83 -18.33 7.24
N ALA A 222 -8.19 -18.90 6.08
CA ALA A 222 -8.40 -20.33 5.94
C ALA A 222 -7.29 -20.93 5.09
N ILE A 223 -6.60 -21.94 5.61
CA ILE A 223 -5.54 -22.66 4.87
C ILE A 223 -5.95 -24.13 4.66
N PRO A 224 -5.81 -24.69 3.44
CA PRO A 224 -6.06 -26.11 3.22
C PRO A 224 -5.25 -27.00 4.16
N GLN A 225 -5.92 -27.96 4.81
CA GLN A 225 -5.31 -28.83 5.83
C GLN A 225 -4.03 -29.52 5.36
N GLY A 226 -3.99 -30.01 4.11
CA GLY A 226 -2.79 -30.65 3.56
C GLY A 226 -1.58 -29.71 3.36
N LEU A 227 -1.77 -28.39 3.36
CA LEU A 227 -0.66 -27.42 3.41
C LEU A 227 -0.19 -27.20 4.85
N ILE A 228 -1.11 -27.09 5.80
CA ILE A 228 -0.81 -26.95 7.22
C ILE A 228 0.10 -28.09 7.69
N GLU A 229 -0.28 -29.34 7.39
CA GLU A 229 0.49 -30.53 7.78
C GLU A 229 1.93 -30.52 7.26
N ARG A 230 2.15 -30.02 6.04
CA ARG A 230 3.49 -29.91 5.44
C ARG A 230 4.32 -28.82 6.09
N VAL A 231 3.68 -27.71 6.48
CA VAL A 231 4.35 -26.55 7.06
C VAL A 231 4.73 -26.79 8.52
N ILE A 232 3.83 -27.38 9.32
CA ILE A 232 4.04 -27.59 10.76
C ILE A 232 5.25 -28.50 11.06
N ALA A 233 5.58 -29.42 10.16
CA ALA A 233 6.75 -30.28 10.30
C ALA A 233 8.09 -29.52 10.23
N SER A 234 8.11 -28.29 9.70
CA SER A 234 9.30 -27.48 9.53
C SER A 234 9.83 -26.91 10.85
N GLU A 235 11.13 -27.03 11.10
CA GLU A 235 11.81 -26.37 12.22
C GLU A 235 11.69 -24.85 12.15
N ASN A 236 11.78 -24.28 10.94
CA ASN A 236 11.62 -22.85 10.71
C ASN A 236 10.19 -22.39 11.02
N PHE A 237 9.19 -23.22 10.75
CA PHE A 237 7.81 -22.92 11.16
C PHE A 237 7.69 -22.89 12.68
N ARG A 238 8.20 -23.92 13.38
CA ARG A 238 8.15 -23.97 14.86
C ARG A 238 8.84 -22.76 15.50
N LEU A 239 9.96 -22.34 14.92
CA LEU A 239 10.64 -21.11 15.32
C LEU A 239 9.71 -19.90 15.16
N MET A 240 9.14 -19.70 13.98
CA MET A 240 8.25 -18.57 13.73
C MET A 240 7.00 -18.60 14.62
N TYR A 241 6.41 -19.77 14.84
CA TYR A 241 5.25 -19.98 15.71
C TYR A 241 5.53 -19.61 17.18
N SER A 242 6.80 -19.62 17.62
CA SER A 242 7.17 -19.15 18.96
C SER A 242 6.89 -17.66 19.21
N LEU A 243 6.60 -16.88 18.16
CA LEU A 243 6.10 -15.49 18.29
C LEU A 243 4.71 -15.42 18.91
N LYS A 244 3.91 -16.49 18.85
CA LYS A 244 2.50 -16.50 19.23
C LYS A 244 2.23 -15.86 20.60
N GLU A 245 2.96 -16.29 21.63
CA GLU A 245 2.78 -15.78 23.00
C GLU A 245 3.14 -14.30 23.13
N ALA A 246 4.20 -13.88 22.41
CA ALA A 246 4.66 -12.51 22.39
C ALA A 246 3.60 -11.60 21.74
N ILE A 247 3.00 -12.05 20.63
CA ILE A 247 1.92 -11.33 19.94
C ILE A 247 0.65 -11.27 20.80
N GLN A 248 0.25 -12.38 21.41
CA GLN A 248 -0.90 -12.43 22.32
C GLN A 248 -0.74 -11.44 23.47
N THR A 249 0.44 -11.39 24.08
CA THR A 249 0.72 -10.54 25.24
C THR A 249 0.72 -9.05 24.89
N ASN A 250 1.41 -8.68 23.79
CA ASN A 250 1.65 -7.27 23.46
C ASN A 250 0.52 -6.65 22.62
N TYR A 251 -0.14 -7.43 21.77
CA TYR A 251 -1.20 -6.95 20.87
C TYR A 251 -2.60 -7.43 21.24
N GLN A 252 -2.74 -8.28 22.26
CA GLN A 252 -4.02 -8.86 22.71
C GLN A 252 -4.75 -9.63 21.60
N VAL A 253 -4.00 -10.24 20.67
CA VAL A 253 -4.51 -10.96 19.50
C VAL A 253 -3.94 -12.38 19.46
N ALA A 254 -4.83 -13.37 19.37
CA ALA A 254 -4.47 -14.78 19.27
C ALA A 254 -4.37 -15.21 17.81
N LEU A 255 -3.14 -15.26 17.29
CA LEU A 255 -2.90 -15.85 15.97
C LEU A 255 -2.92 -17.38 16.05
N SER A 256 -3.74 -18.01 15.21
CA SER A 256 -3.86 -19.47 15.11
C SER A 256 -2.70 -20.09 14.34
N GLU A 257 -2.62 -21.42 14.31
CA GLU A 257 -1.64 -22.12 13.46
C GLU A 257 -1.83 -21.83 11.97
N GLU A 258 -3.08 -21.62 11.52
CA GLU A 258 -3.38 -21.23 10.15
C GLU A 258 -2.79 -19.85 9.80
N GLU A 259 -2.88 -18.90 10.73
CA GLU A 259 -2.31 -17.55 10.58
C GLU A 259 -0.79 -17.61 10.42
N PHE A 260 -0.12 -18.40 11.27
CA PHE A 260 1.31 -18.63 11.12
C PHE A 260 1.64 -19.42 9.86
N CYS A 261 0.80 -20.38 9.43
CA CYS A 261 1.02 -21.10 8.18
C CYS A 261 0.97 -20.14 6.99
N TRP A 262 0.01 -19.22 6.96
CA TRP A 262 -0.10 -18.19 5.93
C TRP A 262 1.16 -17.30 5.88
N LEU A 263 1.62 -16.80 7.04
CA LEU A 263 2.85 -16.01 7.15
C LEU A 263 4.07 -16.80 6.64
N TYR A 264 4.16 -18.09 7.00
CA TYR A 264 5.27 -18.95 6.63
C TYR A 264 5.32 -19.18 5.12
N LEU A 265 4.18 -19.51 4.52
CA LEU A 265 4.07 -19.73 3.08
C LEU A 265 4.40 -18.46 2.31
N GLY A 266 3.92 -17.29 2.76
CA GLY A 266 4.29 -16.00 2.17
C GLY A 266 5.78 -15.69 2.27
N PHE A 267 6.44 -16.14 3.33
CA PHE A 267 7.86 -15.91 3.59
C PHE A 267 8.77 -16.90 2.84
N CYS A 268 8.41 -18.19 2.76
CA CYS A 268 9.26 -19.26 2.22
C CYS A 268 8.98 -19.61 0.75
N CYS A 269 7.75 -19.45 0.23
CA CYS A 269 7.42 -19.87 -1.14
C CYS A 269 8.01 -18.98 -2.25
N LYS A 270 8.58 -17.81 -1.95
CA LYS A 270 9.31 -16.99 -2.95
C LYS A 270 10.63 -17.62 -3.43
N VAL A 271 11.11 -18.66 -2.75
CA VAL A 271 12.29 -19.45 -3.16
C VAL A 271 11.96 -20.45 -4.28
N LEU A 272 10.70 -20.91 -4.39
CA LEU A 272 10.31 -21.98 -5.32
C LEU A 272 9.87 -21.52 -6.72
N ASN A 273 9.73 -20.20 -6.96
CA ASN A 273 9.36 -19.63 -8.26
C ASN A 273 10.56 -18.99 -9.00
N LYS A 274 11.79 -19.38 -8.64
CA LYS A 274 13.03 -18.93 -9.29
C LYS A 274 13.83 -20.07 -9.96
N GLU A 275 13.19 -21.20 -10.21
CA GLU A 275 13.72 -22.24 -11.10
C GLU A 275 12.97 -22.26 -12.44
#